data_AF-A0A2I0T6X7-F1
#
_entry.id   AF-A0A2I0T6X7-F1
#
_cell.length_a   1.000
_cell.length_b   1.000
_cell.length_c   1.000
_cell.angle_alpha   90.00
_cell.angle_beta   90.00
_cell.angle_gamma   90.00
#
_symmetry.space_group_name_H-M   'P 1'
#
loop_
_entity.id
_entity.type
_entity.pdbx_description
1 polymer ?
#
loop_
_entity_poly.entity_id
_entity_poly.type
_entity_poly.pdbx_seq_one_letter_code
_entity_poly.pdbx_strand_id
1 'polypeptide(L)' 'MNPRKAISSPTVSRLTDTSKFTGSHKERFDPSGKGKGKAGREDLVDASGYVSGYKHAGTYDHKVQGSK' A
#
# COMPACT_ATOMS: atom_id res chain seq x y z
N MET A 1 -15.89 34.95 -17.01
CA MET A 1 -15.18 34.07 -17.96
C MET A 1 -14.96 32.72 -17.27
N ASN A 2 -15.63 31.65 -17.68
CA ASN A 2 -15.38 30.32 -17.13
C ASN A 2 -14.11 29.74 -17.77
N PRO A 3 -13.14 29.22 -16.99
CA PRO A 3 -11.95 28.60 -17.56
C PRO A 3 -12.35 27.33 -18.32
N ARG A 4 -11.96 27.25 -19.60
CA ARG A 4 -12.11 26.02 -20.39
C ARG A 4 -11.22 24.93 -19.78
N LYS A 5 -11.84 23.88 -19.27
CA LYS A 5 -11.16 22.69 -18.75
C LYS A 5 -10.35 22.09 -19.90
N ALA A 6 -9.04 21.94 -19.70
CA ALA A 6 -8.17 21.37 -20.73
C ALA A 6 -8.65 19.96 -21.10
N ILE A 7 -8.87 19.71 -22.39
CA ILE A 7 -9.26 18.39 -22.89
C ILE A 7 -7.97 17.56 -22.95
N SER A 8 -7.83 16.60 -22.04
CA SER A 8 -6.71 15.66 -22.06
C SER A 8 -6.76 14.84 -23.35
N SER A 9 -5.65 14.76 -24.07
CA SER A 9 -5.60 13.98 -25.31
C SER A 9 -5.81 12.49 -24.99
N PRO A 10 -6.39 11.70 -25.91
CA PRO A 10 -6.66 10.28 -25.68
C PRO A 10 -5.39 9.47 -25.35
N THR A 11 -4.22 9.94 -25.74
CA THR A 11 -2.94 9.34 -25.36
C THR A 11 -2.59 9.61 -23.89
N VAL A 12 -2.73 10.85 -23.44
CA VAL A 12 -2.47 11.22 -22.04
C VAL A 12 -3.45 10.51 -21.11
N SER A 13 -4.73 10.43 -21.48
CA SER A 13 -5.73 9.72 -20.68
C SER A 13 -5.40 8.24 -20.46
N ARG A 14 -4.79 7.56 -21.44
CA ARG A 14 -4.36 6.16 -21.29
C ARG A 14 -3.11 6.03 -20.41
N LEU A 15 -2.21 7.01 -20.46
CA LEU A 15 -0.97 7.00 -19.69
C LEU A 15 -1.20 7.33 -18.20
N THR A 16 -2.24 8.10 -17.88
CA THR A 16 -2.56 8.53 -16.51
C THR A 16 -3.67 7.73 -15.84
N ASP A 17 -4.11 6.62 -16.45
CA ASP A 17 -5.18 5.78 -15.90
C ASP A 17 -4.62 4.81 -14.84
N THR A 18 -4.75 5.22 -13.58
CA THR A 18 -4.26 4.48 -12.41
C THR A 18 -5.05 3.20 -12.15
N SER A 19 -6.27 3.08 -12.70
CA SER A 19 -7.09 1.86 -12.56
C SER A 19 -6.45 0.65 -13.23
N LYS A 20 -5.57 0.89 -14.20
CA LYS A 20 -4.84 -0.13 -14.97
C LYS A 20 -3.47 -0.46 -14.40
N PHE A 21 -3.08 0.12 -13.27
CA PHE A 21 -1.83 -0.24 -12.61
C PHE A 21 -1.86 -1.70 -12.17
N THR A 22 -0.83 -2.46 -12.55
CA THR A 22 -0.65 -3.88 -12.23
C THR A 22 0.80 -4.13 -11.77
N GLY A 23 1.03 -5.29 -11.13
CA GLY A 23 2.34 -5.67 -10.62
C GLY A 23 2.98 -4.59 -9.76
N SER A 24 4.25 -4.28 -10.06
CA SER A 24 5.06 -3.28 -9.34
C SER A 24 4.47 -1.87 -9.31
N HIS A 25 3.56 -1.51 -10.23
CA HIS A 25 2.88 -0.22 -10.17
C HIS A 25 1.91 -0.14 -8.99
N LYS A 26 1.22 -1.23 -8.64
CA LYS A 26 0.34 -1.25 -7.45
C LYS A 26 1.11 -1.19 -6.14
N GLU A 27 2.32 -1.76 -6.11
CA GLU A 27 3.21 -1.67 -4.97
C GLU A 27 3.72 -0.23 -4.79
N ARG A 28 4.05 0.45 -5.90
CA ARG A 28 4.68 1.78 -5.87
C ARG A 28 3.71 2.95 -5.78
N PHE A 29 2.49 2.82 -6.29
CA PHE A 29 1.51 3.92 -6.42
C PHE A 29 0.18 3.62 -5.74
N ASP A 30 -0.48 4.66 -5.27
CA ASP A 30 -1.84 4.59 -4.73
C ASP A 30 -2.90 4.72 -5.85
N PRO A 31 -4.19 4.49 -5.55
CA PRO A 31 -5.26 4.61 -6.55
C PRO A 31 -5.41 6.02 -7.15
N SER A 32 -4.92 7.06 -6.47
CA SER A 32 -4.90 8.43 -6.98
C SER A 32 -3.72 8.71 -7.92
N GLY A 33 -2.80 7.75 -8.06
CA GLY A 33 -1.60 7.87 -8.89
C GLY A 33 -0.42 8.50 -8.16
N LYS A 34 -0.53 8.78 -6.86
CA LYS A 34 0.57 9.29 -6.06
C LYS A 34 1.48 8.13 -5.64
N GLY A 35 2.78 8.38 -5.62
CA GLY A 35 3.73 7.38 -5.14
C GLY A 35 3.56 7.14 -3.63
N LYS A 36 3.59 5.88 -3.22
CA LYS A 36 3.55 5.44 -1.80
C LYS A 36 4.85 5.69 -1.04
N GLY A 37 5.86 6.27 -1.69
CA GLY A 37 7.16 6.57 -1.10
C GLY A 37 7.91 5.30 -0.68
N LYS A 38 8.52 5.34 0.51
CA LYS A 38 9.32 4.26 1.09
C LYS A 38 8.53 2.95 1.21
N ALA A 39 7.28 3.04 1.67
CA ALA A 39 6.38 1.90 1.83
C ALA A 39 6.03 1.17 0.53
N GLY A 40 6.19 1.81 -0.63
CA GLY A 40 5.97 1.18 -1.94
C GLY A 40 7.24 0.69 -2.63
N ARG A 41 8.40 0.82 -1.98
CA ARG A 41 9.72 0.46 -2.52
C ARG A 41 10.47 -0.53 -1.64
N GLU A 42 10.15 -0.58 -0.35
CA GLU A 42 10.82 -1.44 0.62
C GLU A 42 9.89 -2.56 1.08
N ASP A 43 10.47 -3.75 1.23
CA ASP A 43 9.84 -4.87 1.90
C ASP A 43 10.01 -4.68 3.41
N LEU A 44 8.98 -4.13 4.05
CA LEU A 44 9.00 -3.89 5.49
C LEU A 44 8.89 -5.21 6.23
N VAL A 45 10.03 -5.73 6.65
CA VAL A 45 10.12 -6.92 7.49
C VAL A 45 9.68 -6.58 8.91
N ASP A 46 8.85 -7.44 9.51
CA ASP A 46 8.46 -7.30 10.91
C ASP A 46 9.68 -7.45 11.83
N ALA A 47 9.97 -6.42 12.62
CA ALA A 47 11.09 -6.37 13.55
C ALA A 47 10.75 -6.99 14.93
N SER A 48 9.55 -7.56 15.11
CA SER A 48 9.11 -8.20 16.35
C SER A 48 9.95 -9.40 16.78
N GLY A 49 10.86 -9.87 15.92
CA GLY A 49 11.70 -11.06 16.14
C GLY A 49 10.97 -12.38 15.85
N TYR A 50 9.67 -12.31 15.51
CA TYR A 50 8.90 -13.46 15.06
C TYR A 50 9.02 -13.65 13.55
N VAL A 51 8.97 -14.91 13.12
CA VAL A 51 8.97 -15.26 11.70
C VAL A 51 7.63 -14.88 11.07
N SER A 52 7.69 -14.39 9.82
CA SER A 52 6.55 -14.23 8.93
C SER A 52 5.65 -15.47 8.94
N GLY A 53 4.44 -15.36 9.51
CA GLY A 53 3.48 -16.46 9.61
C GLY A 53 3.26 -17.04 11.02
N TYR A 54 4.01 -16.58 12.03
CA TYR A 54 3.78 -17.00 13.40
C TYR A 54 2.47 -16.42 13.98
N LYS A 55 1.52 -17.29 14.32
CA LYS A 55 0.14 -16.90 14.70
C LYS A 55 -0.04 -16.55 16.18
N HIS A 56 0.97 -16.78 17.01
CA HIS A 56 0.85 -16.66 18.47
C HIS A 56 1.66 -15.49 19.05
N ALA A 57 2.12 -14.56 18.20
CA ALA A 57 2.74 -13.32 18.66
C ALA A 57 1.76 -12.54 19.57
N GLY A 58 2.25 -12.02 20.70
CA GLY A 58 1.44 -11.26 21.65
C GLY A 58 0.49 -12.09 22.53
N THR A 59 0.52 -13.43 22.46
CA THR A 59 -0.43 -14.28 23.22
C THR A 59 0.04 -14.66 24.62
N TYR A 60 1.27 -14.29 25.01
CA TYR A 60 1.82 -14.67 26.32
C TYR A 60 1.03 -14.03 27.47
N ASP A 61 0.72 -12.74 27.38
CA ASP A 61 0.00 -12.02 28.44
C ASP A 61 -1.41 -12.59 28.66
N HIS A 62 -2.07 -13.07 27.61
CA HIS A 62 -3.37 -13.75 27.69
C HIS A 62 -3.31 -15.08 28.46
N LYS A 63 -2.19 -15.82 28.37
CA LYS A 63 -2.01 -17.06 29.15
C LYS A 63 -1.79 -16.78 30.63
N VAL A 64 -1.09 -15.71 30.97
CA VAL A 64 -0.73 -15.37 32.35
C VAL A 64 -1.92 -14.76 33.12
N GLN A 65 -2.80 -14.01 32.44
CA GLN A 65 -3.98 -13.41 33.05
C GLN A 65 -5.11 -14.41 33.35
N GLY A 66 -5.13 -15.59 32.69
CA GLY A 66 -6.11 -16.65 32.93
C GLY A 66 -5.74 -17.63 34.06
N SER A 67 -4.59 -17.46 34.70
CA SER A 67 -4.07 -18.35 35.76
C SER A 67 -4.34 -17.84 37.19
N LYS A 68 -5.45 -17.13 37.42
CA LYS A 68 -5.86 -16.66 38.75
C LYS A 68 -7.26 -17.11 39.12
#